data_AF-B6U9J0-F1
#
_entry.id   AF-B6U9J0-F1
#
_cell.length_a   1.000
_cell.length_b   1.000
_cell.length_c   1.000
_cell.angle_alpha   90.00
_cell.angle_beta   90.00
_cell.angle_gamma   90.00
#
_symmetry.space_group_name_H-M   'P 1'
#
loop_
_entity.id
_entity.type
_entity.pdbx_description
1 polymer ?
#
loop_
_entity_poly.entity_id
_entity_poly.type
_entity_poly.pdbx_seq_one_letter_code
_entity_poly.pdbx_strand_id
1 'polypeptide(L)'
;MEILLTLQVMVENMEPEKVILYPQLFWGCVALMHTDFVHIYCQVLELFCRVIDRLTFRDRTTENVLLSSMPRDEFDINGYASDLHRLESRTTSERLLSVTGTGKVPAFEGVQPLVLKGLMSTVSHGSAIELLSRITIPTCDSIFGSPDTRLLMHITGLLPWLGLQLTREAPPSLGSASPLQEQNQKAYYVSSNISAWCRAKSLDDLAEVFRAYSFGEIMSLEDLFARASPPICAEWFPRHSSLAFGHLLRLLERGPLDYQRVVLLMLKSLLQQTPVDPSQIPQVYNFVSQLVESTLCSEALNVLEALLRSCGGGGQGEEAGFGDNGGHGSGEKVLQSMLLPQSSFKARSGPLQYAAGSGLGSLMGQGGGGSSSAADSGLVARDVALQNTRLLLGRVLDTCALGRKRDHKRLVPFVANVG
;
A
#
# COMPACT_ATOMS: atom_id res chain seq x y z
N MET A 1 -13.59 17.13 -9.89
CA MET A 1 -12.19 17.60 -10.05
C MET A 1 -12.08 19.06 -9.66
N GLU A 2 -12.85 19.97 -10.27
CA GLU A 2 -12.84 21.42 -9.96
C GLU A 2 -13.00 21.75 -8.46
N ILE A 3 -13.91 21.06 -7.74
CA ILE A 3 -14.09 21.24 -6.29
C ILE A 3 -12.78 20.99 -5.52
N LEU A 4 -12.01 19.96 -5.89
CA LEU A 4 -10.74 19.66 -5.22
C LEU A 4 -9.71 20.75 -5.50
N LEU A 5 -9.63 21.24 -6.74
CA LEU A 5 -8.74 22.34 -7.11
C LEU A 5 -9.08 23.62 -6.35
N THR A 6 -10.37 23.95 -6.23
CA THR A 6 -10.82 25.09 -5.43
C THR A 6 -10.44 24.92 -3.95
N LEU A 7 -10.65 23.73 -3.38
CA LEU A 7 -10.24 23.45 -2.00
C LEU A 7 -8.73 23.55 -1.81
N GLN A 8 -7.92 23.12 -2.78
CA GLN A 8 -6.47 23.28 -2.74
C GLN A 8 -6.08 24.75 -2.62
N VAL A 9 -6.61 25.60 -3.51
CA VAL A 9 -6.36 27.05 -3.48
C VAL A 9 -6.85 27.67 -2.16
N MET A 10 -8.00 27.24 -1.64
CA MET A 10 -8.52 27.74 -0.37
C MET A 10 -7.60 27.40 0.81
N VAL A 11 -7.13 26.14 0.92
CA VAL A 11 -6.22 25.71 1.99
C VAL A 11 -4.84 26.38 1.85
N GLU A 12 -4.38 26.56 0.61
CA GLU A 12 -3.11 27.23 0.32
C GLU A 12 -3.12 28.71 0.76
N ASN A 13 -4.27 29.38 0.69
CA ASN A 13 -4.42 30.77 1.14
C ASN A 13 -4.89 30.91 2.60
N MET A 14 -5.17 29.81 3.30
CA MET A 14 -5.62 29.83 4.70
C MET A 14 -4.42 29.90 5.65
N GLU A 15 -4.55 30.70 6.71
CA GLU A 15 -3.58 30.70 7.83
C GLU A 15 -3.52 29.30 8.49
N PRO A 16 -2.33 28.77 8.80
CA PRO A 16 -2.17 27.44 9.41
C PRO A 16 -3.07 27.22 10.63
N GLU A 17 -3.21 28.23 11.49
CA GLU A 17 -4.00 28.20 12.73
C GLU A 17 -5.50 28.03 12.47
N LYS A 18 -5.97 28.35 11.27
CA LYS A 18 -7.39 28.21 10.88
C LYS A 18 -7.68 26.82 10.33
N VAL A 19 -6.71 26.14 9.72
CA VAL A 19 -6.94 24.81 9.09
C VAL A 19 -7.35 23.77 10.12
N ILE A 20 -6.77 23.80 11.32
CA ILE A 20 -7.13 22.89 12.43
C ILE A 20 -8.59 23.03 12.88
N LEU A 21 -9.24 24.18 12.63
CA LEU A 21 -10.66 24.40 12.94
C LEU A 21 -11.61 23.70 11.96
N TYR A 22 -11.08 23.18 10.85
CA TYR A 22 -11.82 22.47 9.82
C TYR A 22 -11.29 21.03 9.64
N PRO A 23 -11.36 20.18 10.68
CA PRO A 23 -10.79 18.82 10.61
C PRO A 23 -11.49 17.92 9.57
N GLN A 24 -12.68 18.31 9.13
CA GLN A 24 -13.38 17.69 8.00
C GLN A 24 -12.62 17.81 6.66
N LEU A 25 -11.73 18.79 6.48
CA LEU A 25 -10.83 18.82 5.31
C LEU A 25 -9.85 17.64 5.35
N PHE A 26 -9.29 17.34 6.52
CA PHE A 26 -8.41 16.20 6.72
C PHE A 26 -9.17 14.88 6.49
N TRP A 27 -10.28 14.67 7.22
CA TRP A 27 -11.03 13.42 7.12
C TRP A 27 -11.73 13.25 5.76
N GLY A 28 -12.13 14.34 5.11
CA GLY A 28 -12.64 14.33 3.74
C GLY A 28 -11.60 13.88 2.73
N CYS A 29 -10.34 14.31 2.88
CA CYS A 29 -9.25 13.77 2.06
C CYS A 29 -9.06 12.28 2.30
N VAL A 30 -8.99 11.84 3.57
CA VAL A 30 -8.85 10.42 3.92
C VAL A 30 -9.96 9.58 3.29
N ALA A 31 -11.21 10.03 3.38
CA ALA A 31 -12.35 9.39 2.72
C ALA A 31 -12.18 9.30 1.20
N LEU A 32 -11.77 10.39 0.56
CA LEU A 32 -11.61 10.43 -0.90
C LEU A 32 -10.40 9.64 -1.40
N MET A 33 -9.39 9.37 -0.57
CA MET A 33 -8.26 8.50 -0.93
C MET A 33 -8.67 7.04 -1.19
N HIS A 34 -9.85 6.61 -0.73
CA HIS A 34 -10.39 5.29 -1.07
C HIS A 34 -10.89 5.19 -2.52
N THR A 35 -10.95 6.29 -3.26
CA THR A 35 -11.38 6.27 -4.66
C THR A 35 -10.48 5.40 -5.54
N ASP A 36 -11.07 4.83 -6.58
CA ASP A 36 -10.35 4.10 -7.64
C ASP A 36 -10.10 4.97 -8.88
N PHE A 37 -10.63 6.19 -8.91
CA PHE A 37 -10.37 7.14 -9.97
C PHE A 37 -9.02 7.82 -9.76
N VAL A 38 -7.99 7.33 -10.44
CA VAL A 38 -6.60 7.75 -10.24
C VAL A 38 -6.40 9.28 -10.32
N HIS A 39 -7.06 9.98 -11.24
CA HIS A 39 -6.94 11.44 -11.34
C HIS A 39 -7.57 12.19 -10.16
N ILE A 40 -8.69 11.68 -9.62
CA ILE A 40 -9.29 12.23 -8.40
C ILE A 40 -8.36 11.94 -7.23
N TYR A 41 -7.86 10.70 -7.13
CA TYR A 41 -6.92 10.28 -6.11
C TYR A 41 -5.65 11.17 -6.09
N CYS A 42 -5.04 11.46 -7.24
CA CYS A 42 -3.89 12.38 -7.34
C CYS A 42 -4.20 13.75 -6.75
N GLN A 43 -5.35 14.32 -7.14
CA GLN A 43 -5.79 15.63 -6.65
C GLN A 43 -6.11 15.64 -5.15
N VAL A 44 -6.54 14.51 -4.60
CA VAL A 44 -6.73 14.32 -3.16
C VAL A 44 -5.39 14.24 -2.45
N LEU A 45 -4.39 13.54 -2.99
CA LEU A 45 -3.04 13.49 -2.42
C LEU A 45 -2.39 14.89 -2.39
N GLU A 46 -2.55 15.66 -3.46
CA GLU A 46 -2.07 17.05 -3.54
C GLU A 46 -2.80 17.99 -2.57
N LEU A 47 -4.11 17.85 -2.42
CA LEU A 47 -4.87 18.59 -1.40
C LEU A 47 -4.40 18.21 -0.01
N PHE A 48 -4.21 16.92 0.24
CA PHE A 48 -3.78 16.43 1.54
C PHE A 48 -2.36 16.88 1.89
N CYS A 49 -1.43 16.97 0.92
CA CYS A 49 -0.12 17.59 1.13
C CYS A 49 -0.26 19.01 1.68
N ARG A 50 -1.11 19.85 1.06
CA ARG A 50 -1.35 21.22 1.51
C ARG A 50 -2.00 21.26 2.90
N VAL A 51 -2.92 20.34 3.20
CA VAL A 51 -3.52 20.23 4.55
C VAL A 51 -2.46 19.85 5.58
N ILE A 52 -1.63 18.85 5.29
CA ILE A 52 -0.56 18.39 6.20
C ILE A 52 0.48 19.50 6.42
N ASP A 53 0.87 20.24 5.37
CA ASP A 53 1.84 21.34 5.48
C ASP A 53 1.35 22.49 6.37
N ARG A 54 0.03 22.63 6.54
CA ARG A 54 -0.61 23.61 7.42
C ARG A 54 -0.85 23.08 8.84
N LEU A 55 -0.73 21.78 9.08
CA LEU A 55 -0.98 21.15 10.37
C LEU A 55 0.34 20.71 11.03
N THR A 56 0.51 21.03 12.31
CA THR A 56 1.70 20.60 13.06
C THR A 56 1.44 19.25 13.72
N PHE A 57 2.18 18.21 13.31
CA PHE A 57 2.10 16.86 13.92
C PHE A 57 3.22 16.59 14.94
N ARG A 58 3.92 17.63 15.39
CA ARG A 58 4.99 17.51 16.41
C ARG A 58 4.43 17.33 17.82
N ASP A 59 3.21 17.81 18.05
CA ASP A 59 2.55 17.81 19.35
C ASP A 59 1.21 17.07 19.31
N ARG A 60 0.71 16.68 20.49
CA ARG A 60 -0.54 15.92 20.61
C ARG A 60 -1.79 16.76 20.34
N THR A 61 -1.69 18.09 20.24
CA THR A 61 -2.88 18.95 20.08
C THR A 61 -3.59 18.65 18.77
N THR A 62 -2.88 18.69 17.65
CA THR A 62 -3.43 18.36 16.33
C THR A 62 -3.97 16.94 16.29
N GLU A 63 -3.23 15.99 16.86
CA GLU A 63 -3.65 14.59 16.94
C GLU A 63 -4.98 14.46 17.69
N ASN A 64 -5.07 15.05 18.88
CA ASN A 64 -6.28 15.02 19.71
C ASN A 64 -7.47 15.69 19.03
N VAL A 65 -7.27 16.83 18.37
CA VAL A 65 -8.34 17.52 17.63
C VAL A 65 -8.85 16.62 16.50
N LEU A 66 -7.96 16.08 15.67
CA LEU A 66 -8.35 15.21 14.55
C LEU A 66 -9.04 13.93 15.03
N LEU A 67 -8.52 13.27 16.06
CA LEU A 67 -9.14 12.06 16.63
C LEU A 67 -10.48 12.37 17.28
N SER A 68 -10.63 13.52 17.94
CA SER A 68 -11.91 13.92 18.55
C SER A 68 -13.01 14.14 17.52
N SER A 69 -12.65 14.57 16.31
CA SER A 69 -13.56 14.79 15.19
C SER A 69 -13.63 13.60 14.23
N MET A 70 -12.98 12.48 14.53
CA MET A 70 -12.99 11.31 13.67
C MET A 70 -14.43 10.83 13.48
N PRO A 71 -14.90 10.61 12.24
CA PRO A 71 -16.25 10.11 12.00
C PRO A 71 -16.43 8.73 12.65
N ARG A 72 -17.41 8.59 13.57
CA ARG A 72 -17.69 7.37 14.32
C ARG A 72 -18.86 6.59 13.71
N ASP A 73 -18.85 5.27 13.86
CA ASP A 73 -19.98 4.42 13.49
C ASP A 73 -21.13 4.64 14.49
N GLU A 74 -22.24 5.22 14.04
CA GLU A 74 -23.42 5.46 14.89
C GLU A 74 -24.16 4.16 15.32
N PHE A 75 -23.63 2.98 14.99
CA PHE A 75 -24.23 1.68 15.34
C PHE A 75 -23.74 1.06 16.66
N ASP A 76 -22.80 1.69 17.36
CA ASP A 76 -22.38 1.23 18.69
C ASP A 76 -23.24 1.81 19.84
N ILE A 77 -24.31 2.54 19.54
CA ILE A 77 -25.29 2.97 20.54
C ILE A 77 -26.58 2.15 20.39
N ASN A 78 -26.57 0.96 21.00
CA ASN A 78 -27.80 0.41 21.57
C ASN A 78 -28.42 1.48 22.49
N GLY A 79 -29.42 2.22 22.00
CA GLY A 79 -30.05 3.26 22.83
C GLY A 79 -31.28 3.96 22.28
N TYR A 80 -31.47 4.12 20.96
CA TYR A 80 -32.64 4.86 20.44
C TYR A 80 -33.24 4.32 19.14
N ALA A 81 -33.25 3.00 18.96
CA ALA A 81 -34.03 2.33 17.92
C ALA A 81 -35.54 2.20 18.29
N SER A 82 -36.15 3.26 18.84
CA SER A 82 -37.60 3.25 19.16
C SER A 82 -38.44 4.28 18.41
N ASP A 83 -37.93 5.45 18.00
CA ASP A 83 -38.85 6.55 17.69
C ASP A 83 -38.85 7.07 16.24
N LEU A 84 -38.15 6.43 15.30
CA LEU A 84 -38.22 6.81 13.88
C LEU A 84 -38.65 5.67 12.95
N HIS A 85 -39.66 4.90 13.39
CA HIS A 85 -40.35 3.91 12.56
C HIS A 85 -41.68 4.44 12.00
N ARG A 86 -41.83 5.76 11.81
CA ARG A 86 -43.17 6.31 11.52
C ARG A 86 -43.29 7.47 10.53
N LEU A 87 -42.47 7.50 9.49
CA LEU A 87 -42.88 7.97 8.16
C LEU A 87 -41.79 7.64 7.14
N GLU A 88 -42.18 7.38 5.89
CA GLU A 88 -41.31 7.06 4.75
C GLU A 88 -40.96 5.59 4.50
N SER A 89 -41.98 4.74 4.47
CA SER A 89 -41.98 3.62 3.54
C SER A 89 -42.38 4.14 2.15
N ARG A 90 -41.44 4.16 1.19
CA ARG A 90 -41.67 3.72 -0.20
C ARG A 90 -40.38 3.73 -1.04
N THR A 91 -39.85 2.52 -1.20
CA THR A 91 -39.38 1.94 -2.47
C THR A 91 -38.21 2.59 -3.19
N THR A 92 -36.97 2.39 -2.71
CA THR A 92 -35.80 2.13 -3.60
C THR A 92 -34.53 1.62 -2.89
N SER A 93 -34.52 1.41 -1.57
CA SER A 93 -33.24 1.24 -0.83
C SER A 93 -32.85 -0.21 -0.46
N GLU A 94 -33.65 -1.22 -0.80
CA GLU A 94 -33.40 -2.60 -0.33
C GLU A 94 -32.50 -3.46 -1.23
N ARG A 95 -31.99 -2.92 -2.36
CA ARG A 95 -31.20 -3.72 -3.32
C ARG A 95 -29.69 -3.42 -3.36
N LEU A 96 -29.17 -2.63 -2.42
CA LEU A 96 -27.74 -2.22 -2.36
C LEU A 96 -26.97 -2.78 -1.16
N LEU A 97 -27.55 -3.70 -0.38
CA LEU A 97 -26.95 -4.22 0.87
C LEU A 97 -26.43 -5.65 0.77
N SER A 98 -25.89 -6.07 -0.37
CA SER A 98 -25.36 -7.43 -0.50
C SER A 98 -23.98 -7.50 -1.14
N VAL A 99 -22.98 -6.83 -0.55
CA VAL A 99 -21.59 -7.31 -0.60
C VAL A 99 -20.88 -6.99 0.72
N THR A 100 -21.00 -7.94 1.65
CA THR A 100 -20.11 -8.39 2.74
C THR A 100 -21.02 -8.82 3.89
N GLY A 101 -20.98 -10.10 4.28
CA GLY A 101 -21.82 -10.70 5.33
C GLY A 101 -21.66 -10.10 6.74
N THR A 102 -20.93 -9.00 6.87
CA THR A 102 -20.89 -8.13 8.03
C THR A 102 -20.98 -6.71 7.50
N GLY A 103 -22.06 -5.98 7.71
CA GLY A 103 -22.22 -4.56 7.30
C GLY A 103 -21.28 -3.59 8.04
N LYS A 104 -20.10 -4.05 8.47
CA LYS A 104 -19.06 -3.27 9.14
C LYS A 104 -18.10 -2.74 8.09
N VAL A 105 -18.00 -1.42 7.99
CA VAL A 105 -16.93 -0.78 7.22
C VAL A 105 -15.58 -1.20 7.83
N PRO A 106 -14.54 -1.45 7.00
CA PRO A 106 -13.23 -1.81 7.51
C PRO A 106 -12.74 -0.79 8.55
N ALA A 107 -12.10 -1.28 9.60
CA ALA A 107 -11.51 -0.41 10.61
C ALA A 107 -10.49 0.53 9.95
N PHE A 108 -10.42 1.76 10.44
CA PHE A 108 -9.42 2.71 9.96
C PHE A 108 -8.02 2.26 10.39
N GLU A 109 -7.20 1.83 9.44
CA GLU A 109 -5.83 1.33 9.68
C GLU A 109 -4.77 2.45 9.68
N GLY A 110 -5.19 3.69 9.44
CA GLY A 110 -4.33 4.86 9.30
C GLY A 110 -4.26 5.42 7.88
N VAL A 111 -3.64 6.58 7.74
CA VAL A 111 -3.47 7.26 6.44
C VAL A 111 -2.41 6.59 5.57
N GLN A 112 -1.32 6.08 6.15
CA GLN A 112 -0.17 5.56 5.40
C GLN A 112 -0.53 4.45 4.39
N PRO A 113 -1.35 3.43 4.73
CA PRO A 113 -1.77 2.42 3.75
C PRO A 113 -2.45 3.01 2.52
N LEU A 114 -3.24 4.08 2.70
CA LEU A 114 -3.92 4.79 1.61
C LEU A 114 -2.94 5.52 0.70
N VAL A 115 -1.82 6.03 1.24
CA VAL A 115 -0.77 6.67 0.45
C VAL A 115 0.11 5.63 -0.26
N LEU A 116 0.42 4.52 0.41
CA LEU A 116 1.18 3.40 -0.16
C LEU A 116 0.47 2.78 -1.38
N LYS A 117 -0.88 2.79 -1.42
CA LYS A 117 -1.67 2.42 -2.62
C LYS A 117 -1.22 3.22 -3.84
N GLY A 118 -0.92 4.51 -3.66
CA GLY A 118 -0.57 5.43 -4.73
C GLY A 118 0.76 5.12 -5.44
N LEU A 119 1.64 4.36 -4.77
CA LEU A 119 2.90 3.89 -5.37
C LEU A 119 2.67 2.82 -6.45
N MET A 120 1.50 2.17 -6.47
CA MET A 120 1.13 1.09 -7.41
C MET A 120 0.62 1.62 -8.76
N SER A 121 0.88 2.88 -9.10
CA SER A 121 0.44 3.49 -10.36
C SER A 121 1.41 4.55 -10.84
N THR A 122 1.78 4.52 -12.12
CA THR A 122 2.64 5.53 -12.76
C THR A 122 2.08 6.95 -12.68
N VAL A 123 0.76 7.10 -12.56
CA VAL A 123 0.09 8.41 -12.52
C VAL A 123 0.14 9.02 -11.12
N SER A 124 -0.16 8.25 -10.08
CA SER A 124 -0.20 8.76 -8.70
C SER A 124 1.10 8.63 -7.93
N HIS A 125 2.08 7.91 -8.49
CA HIS A 125 3.35 7.63 -7.83
C HIS A 125 4.04 8.91 -7.30
N GLY A 126 4.17 9.94 -8.14
CA GLY A 126 4.84 11.18 -7.78
C GLY A 126 4.18 11.86 -6.57
N SER A 127 2.86 12.05 -6.60
CA SER A 127 2.08 12.63 -5.51
C SER A 127 2.13 11.77 -4.24
N ALA A 128 2.19 10.44 -4.37
CA ALA A 128 2.30 9.52 -3.24
C ALA A 128 3.68 9.60 -2.56
N ILE A 129 4.77 9.69 -3.32
CA ILE A 129 6.11 9.94 -2.78
C ILE A 129 6.16 11.29 -2.07
N GLU A 130 5.58 12.34 -2.68
CA GLU A 130 5.50 13.68 -2.10
C GLU A 130 4.80 13.69 -0.74
N LEU A 131 3.68 12.96 -0.63
CA LEU A 131 2.96 12.85 0.63
C LEU A 131 3.68 11.96 1.64
N LEU A 132 4.22 10.80 1.22
CA LEU A 132 5.01 9.94 2.11
C LEU A 132 6.18 10.71 2.73
N SER A 133 6.86 11.54 1.93
CA SER A 133 7.96 12.39 2.38
C SER A 133 7.55 13.38 3.48
N ARG A 134 6.31 13.91 3.43
CA ARG A 134 5.77 14.82 4.46
C ARG A 134 5.39 14.10 5.75
N ILE A 135 4.89 12.87 5.63
CA ILE A 135 4.46 12.07 6.78
C ILE A 135 5.58 11.18 7.35
N THR A 136 6.84 11.38 6.92
CA THR A 136 8.06 10.82 7.53
C THR A 136 8.33 11.49 8.89
N ILE A 137 7.47 11.23 9.85
CA ILE A 137 7.52 11.80 11.21
C ILE A 137 7.33 10.69 12.26
N PRO A 138 8.02 10.77 13.41
CA PRO A 138 7.98 9.70 14.41
C PRO A 138 6.70 9.67 15.27
N THR A 139 5.87 10.70 15.19
CA THR A 139 4.69 10.91 16.03
C THR A 139 3.40 10.57 15.27
N CYS A 140 2.28 10.56 16.01
CA CYS A 140 0.91 10.43 15.49
C CYS A 140 0.59 9.07 14.82
N ASP A 141 1.05 7.97 15.41
CA ASP A 141 0.74 6.61 14.94
C ASP A 141 -0.78 6.35 14.88
N SER A 142 -1.55 6.89 15.83
CA SER A 142 -3.02 6.74 15.84
C SER A 142 -3.72 7.28 14.57
N ILE A 143 -3.07 8.22 13.86
CA ILE A 143 -3.56 8.83 12.63
C ILE A 143 -2.93 8.16 11.41
N PHE A 144 -1.60 7.99 11.43
CA PHE A 144 -0.87 7.59 10.23
C PHE A 144 -0.77 6.08 10.05
N GLY A 145 -0.84 5.28 11.12
CA GLY A 145 -0.87 3.83 11.03
C GLY A 145 -0.27 3.13 12.26
N SER A 146 -0.44 1.80 12.31
CA SER A 146 -0.03 1.00 13.48
C SER A 146 1.42 1.24 13.93
N PRO A 147 1.67 1.51 15.23
CA PRO A 147 3.01 1.76 15.74
C PRO A 147 3.98 0.59 15.49
N ASP A 148 3.48 -0.63 15.40
CA ASP A 148 4.28 -1.84 15.18
C ASP A 148 4.85 -1.90 13.75
N THR A 149 4.05 -1.51 12.75
CA THR A 149 4.36 -1.75 11.33
C THR A 149 4.56 -0.49 10.51
N ARG A 150 4.20 0.69 11.02
CA ARG A 150 4.23 1.94 10.27
C ARG A 150 5.63 2.28 9.76
N LEU A 151 6.66 2.23 10.61
CA LEU A 151 8.03 2.52 10.18
C LEU A 151 8.53 1.51 9.15
N LEU A 152 8.30 0.21 9.37
CA LEU A 152 8.63 -0.85 8.42
C LEU A 152 8.02 -0.56 7.04
N MET A 153 6.72 -0.27 7.00
CA MET A 153 6.02 -0.01 5.74
C MET A 153 6.41 1.32 5.11
N HIS A 154 6.79 2.30 5.93
CA HIS A 154 7.32 3.58 5.45
C HIS A 154 8.63 3.36 4.70
N ILE A 155 9.54 2.60 5.31
CA ILE A 155 10.82 2.21 4.72
C ILE A 155 10.58 1.35 3.48
N THR A 156 9.72 0.33 3.57
CA THR A 156 9.42 -0.57 2.45
C THR A 156 8.87 0.18 1.23
N GLY A 157 8.06 1.23 1.44
CA GLY A 157 7.53 2.07 0.36
C GLY A 157 8.54 3.07 -0.22
N LEU A 158 9.37 3.70 0.62
CA LEU A 158 10.30 4.74 0.18
C LEU A 158 11.68 4.24 -0.25
N LEU A 159 12.16 3.13 0.31
CA LEU A 159 13.50 2.60 0.02
C LEU A 159 13.71 2.29 -1.47
N PRO A 160 12.73 1.71 -2.20
CA PRO A 160 12.86 1.56 -3.64
C PRO A 160 13.02 2.90 -4.38
N TRP A 161 12.35 3.97 -3.92
CA TRP A 161 12.47 5.30 -4.54
C TRP A 161 13.82 5.95 -4.25
N LEU A 162 14.34 5.78 -3.02
CA LEU A 162 15.70 6.20 -2.66
C LEU A 162 16.75 5.44 -3.48
N GLY A 163 16.59 4.12 -3.62
CA GLY A 163 17.47 3.32 -4.46
C GLY A 163 17.46 3.78 -5.92
N LEU A 164 16.28 4.06 -6.47
CA LEU A 164 16.15 4.55 -7.84
C LEU A 164 16.95 5.85 -8.09
N GLN A 165 17.06 6.74 -7.10
CA GLN A 165 17.85 7.97 -7.24
C GLN A 165 19.34 7.70 -7.42
N LEU A 166 19.86 6.59 -6.87
CA LEU A 166 21.27 6.21 -7.05
C LEU A 166 21.59 5.74 -8.48
N THR A 167 20.56 5.34 -9.25
CA THR A 167 20.74 4.85 -10.63
C THR A 167 20.60 5.93 -11.70
N ARG A 168 20.10 7.13 -11.32
CA ARG A 168 19.89 8.23 -12.24
C ARG A 168 21.18 9.03 -12.36
N GLU A 169 21.99 8.71 -13.36
CA GLU A 169 23.18 9.50 -13.69
C GLU A 169 22.79 10.91 -14.16
N ALA A 170 23.38 11.93 -13.55
CA ALA A 170 23.21 13.31 -14.00
C ALA A 170 24.16 13.59 -15.17
N PRO A 171 23.69 14.04 -16.34
CA PRO A 171 24.59 14.59 -17.35
C PRO A 171 25.25 15.86 -16.79
N PRO A 172 26.55 16.10 -17.07
CA PRO A 172 27.24 17.30 -16.62
C PRO A 172 26.61 18.51 -17.32
N SER A 173 25.79 19.28 -16.60
CA SER A 173 25.19 20.51 -17.11
C SER A 173 25.70 21.73 -16.34
N LEU A 174 26.11 22.75 -17.10
CA LEU A 174 26.61 24.03 -16.61
C LEU A 174 25.44 24.88 -16.09
N GLY A 175 25.42 25.15 -14.77
CA GLY A 175 24.99 26.46 -14.25
C GLY A 175 23.55 26.63 -13.75
N SER A 176 22.66 25.65 -13.89
CA SER A 176 21.33 25.68 -13.23
C SER A 176 21.07 24.36 -12.51
N ALA A 177 20.42 24.39 -11.34
CA ALA A 177 20.00 23.18 -10.65
C ALA A 177 19.18 22.32 -11.63
N SER A 178 19.72 21.16 -12.02
CA SER A 178 18.99 20.25 -12.90
C SER A 178 17.82 19.63 -12.12
N PRO A 179 16.69 19.29 -12.76
CA PRO A 179 15.59 18.59 -12.08
C PRO A 179 16.02 17.30 -11.35
N LEU A 180 17.07 16.65 -11.84
CA LEU A 180 17.70 15.48 -11.20
C LEU A 180 18.38 15.85 -9.88
N GLN A 181 19.04 17.01 -9.81
CA GLN A 181 19.70 17.49 -8.60
C GLN A 181 18.67 17.83 -7.51
N GLU A 182 17.56 18.46 -7.86
CA GLU A 182 16.45 18.71 -6.91
C GLU A 182 15.88 17.40 -6.36
N GLN A 183 15.74 16.38 -7.21
CA GLN A 183 15.25 15.07 -6.80
C GLN A 183 16.23 14.35 -5.86
N ASN A 184 17.54 14.45 -6.11
CA ASN A 184 18.58 13.91 -5.23
C ASN A 184 18.62 14.63 -3.88
N GLN A 185 18.51 15.95 -3.86
CA GLN A 185 18.41 16.73 -2.62
C GLN A 185 17.19 16.31 -1.80
N LYS A 186 16.04 16.11 -2.45
CA LYS A 186 14.84 15.58 -1.79
C LYS A 186 15.08 14.19 -1.20
N ALA A 187 15.76 13.30 -1.93
CA ALA A 187 16.08 11.96 -1.42
C ALA A 187 16.97 12.00 -0.18
N TYR A 188 17.99 12.86 -0.16
CA TYR A 188 18.82 13.06 1.03
C TYR A 188 18.02 13.61 2.22
N TYR A 189 17.15 14.58 1.99
CA TYR A 189 16.28 15.12 3.04
C TYR A 189 15.33 14.05 3.61
N VAL A 190 14.66 13.29 2.75
CA VAL A 190 13.77 12.19 3.16
C VAL A 190 14.54 11.13 3.93
N SER A 191 15.71 10.72 3.45
CA SER A 191 16.58 9.76 4.16
C SER A 191 16.99 10.27 5.54
N SER A 192 17.33 11.56 5.66
CA SER A 192 17.63 12.17 6.96
C SER A 192 16.44 12.11 7.93
N ASN A 193 15.20 12.29 7.43
CA ASN A 193 14.00 12.18 8.26
C ASN A 193 13.72 10.73 8.68
N ILE A 194 13.94 9.75 7.79
CA ILE A 194 13.85 8.33 8.15
C ILE A 194 14.89 8.00 9.24
N SER A 195 16.13 8.48 9.10
CA SER A 195 17.18 8.31 10.12
C SER A 195 16.74 8.86 11.48
N ALA A 196 16.18 10.07 11.51
CA ALA A 196 15.66 10.66 12.75
C ALA A 196 14.51 9.85 13.35
N TRP A 197 13.62 9.29 12.53
CA TRP A 197 12.55 8.40 12.98
C TRP A 197 13.09 7.08 13.54
N CYS A 198 14.07 6.45 12.88
CA CYS A 198 14.75 5.25 13.39
C CYS A 198 15.36 5.51 14.77
N ARG A 199 16.06 6.64 14.98
CA ARG A 199 16.59 7.02 16.32
C ARG A 199 15.50 7.21 17.35
N ALA A 200 14.37 7.82 16.98
CA ALA A 200 13.24 7.98 17.89
C ALA A 200 12.62 6.64 18.35
N LYS A 201 12.82 5.56 17.58
CA LYS A 201 12.43 4.19 17.94
C LYS A 201 13.60 3.33 18.46
N SER A 202 14.76 3.94 18.74
CA SER A 202 15.97 3.25 19.21
C SER A 202 16.52 2.20 18.24
N LEU A 203 16.35 2.41 16.93
CA LEU A 203 16.89 1.56 15.86
C LEU A 203 18.17 2.20 15.30
N ASP A 204 19.22 2.25 16.11
CA ASP A 204 20.43 3.02 15.82
C ASP A 204 21.18 2.53 14.58
N ASP A 205 21.30 1.22 14.40
CA ASP A 205 21.96 0.62 13.23
C ASP A 205 21.26 1.04 11.94
N LEU A 206 19.92 0.95 11.91
CA LEU A 206 19.12 1.36 10.76
C LEU A 206 19.17 2.87 10.54
N ALA A 207 19.16 3.65 11.62
CA ALA A 207 19.30 5.10 11.55
C ALA A 207 20.62 5.51 10.89
N GLU A 208 21.70 4.79 11.17
CA GLU A 208 23.03 5.06 10.63
C GLU A 208 23.10 4.78 9.13
N VAL A 209 22.41 3.76 8.63
CA VAL A 209 22.30 3.50 7.18
C VAL A 209 21.65 4.68 6.45
N PHE A 210 20.51 5.16 6.95
CA PHE A 210 19.81 6.29 6.32
C PHE A 210 20.55 7.62 6.51
N ARG A 211 21.34 7.75 7.58
CA ARG A 211 22.28 8.87 7.76
C ARG A 211 23.36 8.80 6.68
N ALA A 212 24.03 7.66 6.52
CA ALA A 212 25.07 7.49 5.51
C ALA A 212 24.55 7.80 4.09
N TYR A 213 23.32 7.38 3.77
CA TYR A 213 22.68 7.75 2.50
C TYR A 213 22.50 9.27 2.38
N SER A 214 22.00 9.96 3.42
CA SER A 214 21.75 11.41 3.36
C SER A 214 23.01 12.25 3.21
N PHE A 215 24.17 11.74 3.64
CA PHE A 215 25.48 12.36 3.43
C PHE A 215 26.14 11.97 2.10
N GLY A 216 25.51 11.12 1.29
CA GLY A 216 26.10 10.64 0.03
C GLY A 216 27.26 9.66 0.24
N GLU A 217 27.25 8.89 1.33
CA GLU A 217 28.23 7.81 1.57
C GLU A 217 27.80 6.49 0.91
N ILE A 218 26.51 6.34 0.58
CA ILE A 218 25.96 5.17 -0.14
C ILE A 218 25.75 5.55 -1.60
N MET A 219 26.53 4.94 -2.50
CA MET A 219 26.56 5.29 -3.94
C MET A 219 25.98 4.20 -4.85
N SER A 220 25.69 3.00 -4.35
CA SER A 220 25.13 1.91 -5.15
C SER A 220 23.94 1.25 -4.48
N LEU A 221 23.10 0.58 -5.29
CA LEU A 221 21.95 -0.18 -4.82
C LEU A 221 22.37 -1.35 -3.94
N GLU A 222 23.42 -2.05 -4.34
CA GLU A 222 23.94 -3.23 -3.65
C GLU A 222 24.41 -2.86 -2.25
N ASP A 223 25.11 -1.73 -2.11
CA ASP A 223 25.59 -1.22 -0.83
C ASP A 223 24.44 -0.75 0.07
N LEU A 224 23.45 -0.02 -0.51
CA LEU A 224 22.24 0.39 0.22
C LEU A 224 21.51 -0.81 0.84
N PHE A 225 21.23 -1.84 0.02
CA PHE A 225 20.47 -3.00 0.48
C PHE A 225 21.28 -3.93 1.38
N ALA A 226 22.60 -4.09 1.12
CA ALA A 226 23.47 -4.86 2.01
C ALA A 226 23.51 -4.27 3.43
N ARG A 227 23.48 -2.94 3.56
CA ARG A 227 23.45 -2.25 4.85
C ARG A 227 22.06 -2.18 5.48
N ALA A 228 21.01 -1.93 4.69
CA ALA A 228 19.66 -1.73 5.22
C ALA A 228 18.95 -3.05 5.60
N SER A 229 19.15 -4.13 4.84
CA SER A 229 18.39 -5.37 5.01
C SER A 229 18.63 -6.10 6.34
N PRO A 230 19.88 -6.24 6.86
CA PRO A 230 20.11 -6.88 8.15
C PRO A 230 19.35 -6.25 9.33
N PRO A 231 19.42 -4.92 9.59
CA PRO A 231 18.68 -4.31 10.69
C PRO A 231 17.15 -4.31 10.45
N ILE A 232 16.68 -4.27 9.20
CA ILE A 232 15.24 -4.43 8.90
C ILE A 232 14.77 -5.84 9.29
N CYS A 233 15.50 -6.86 8.86
CA CYS A 233 15.16 -8.25 9.17
C CYS A 233 15.25 -8.53 10.67
N ALA A 234 16.27 -8.03 11.36
CA ALA A 234 16.45 -8.23 12.79
C ALA A 234 15.28 -7.68 13.63
N GLU A 235 14.73 -6.52 13.26
CA GLU A 235 13.66 -5.87 14.02
C GLU A 235 12.26 -6.44 13.71
N TRP A 236 11.95 -6.69 12.43
CA TRP A 236 10.56 -6.96 12.03
C TRP A 236 10.30 -8.40 11.58
N PHE A 237 11.33 -9.17 11.22
CA PHE A 237 11.14 -10.46 10.58
C PHE A 237 11.39 -11.60 11.58
N PRO A 238 10.59 -12.69 11.52
CA PRO A 238 9.58 -13.03 10.51
C PRO A 238 8.17 -12.44 10.78
N ARG A 239 7.94 -11.77 11.92
CA ARG A 239 6.60 -11.35 12.37
C ARG A 239 5.82 -10.53 11.34
N HIS A 240 6.49 -9.65 10.61
CA HIS A 240 5.89 -8.75 9.63
C HIS A 240 6.46 -8.93 8.22
N SER A 241 7.16 -10.03 7.95
CA SER A 241 7.73 -10.32 6.63
C SER A 241 6.65 -10.35 5.55
N SER A 242 5.48 -10.91 5.89
CA SER A 242 4.39 -11.08 4.94
C SER A 242 3.85 -9.77 4.39
N LEU A 243 3.78 -8.76 5.26
CA LEU A 243 3.35 -7.40 4.96
C LEU A 243 4.34 -6.70 4.01
N ALA A 244 5.63 -6.79 4.31
CA ALA A 244 6.69 -6.15 3.52
C ALA A 244 6.83 -6.81 2.14
N PHE A 245 6.97 -8.14 2.09
CA PHE A 245 7.03 -8.89 0.83
C PHE A 245 5.76 -8.70 -0.01
N GLY A 246 4.58 -8.74 0.61
CA GLY A 246 3.32 -8.51 -0.09
C GLY A 246 3.19 -7.09 -0.68
N HIS A 247 3.83 -6.08 -0.09
CA HIS A 247 3.89 -4.74 -0.69
C HIS A 247 4.88 -4.69 -1.85
N LEU A 248 6.09 -5.23 -1.68
CA LEU A 248 7.12 -5.25 -2.73
C LEU A 248 6.66 -6.04 -3.97
N LEU A 249 5.98 -7.18 -3.80
CA LEU A 249 5.43 -7.95 -4.91
C LEU A 249 4.34 -7.17 -5.66
N ARG A 250 3.46 -6.44 -4.94
CA ARG A 250 2.46 -5.57 -5.59
C ARG A 250 3.12 -4.41 -6.33
N LEU A 251 4.20 -3.85 -5.79
CA LEU A 251 4.98 -2.80 -6.47
C LEU A 251 5.65 -3.36 -7.73
N LEU A 252 6.15 -4.59 -7.69
CA LEU A 252 6.74 -5.28 -8.83
C LEU A 252 5.71 -5.57 -9.93
N GLU A 253 4.49 -5.98 -9.54
CA GLU A 253 3.38 -6.31 -10.46
C GLU A 253 2.77 -5.05 -11.10
N ARG A 254 2.51 -3.99 -10.33
CA ARG A 254 1.66 -2.86 -10.74
C ARG A 254 2.36 -1.50 -10.75
N GLY A 255 3.51 -1.40 -10.10
CA GLY A 255 4.25 -0.14 -9.99
C GLY A 255 4.91 0.32 -11.29
N PRO A 256 5.56 1.49 -11.29
CA PRO A 256 6.32 1.97 -12.43
C PRO A 256 7.46 1.01 -12.79
N LEU A 257 7.73 0.82 -14.09
CA LEU A 257 8.72 -0.14 -14.58
C LEU A 257 10.14 0.14 -14.08
N ASP A 258 10.49 1.42 -13.87
CA ASP A 258 11.78 1.84 -13.33
C ASP A 258 12.11 1.19 -11.96
N TYR A 259 11.10 0.76 -11.22
CA TYR A 259 11.25 0.15 -9.89
C TYR A 259 11.59 -1.33 -9.95
N GLN A 260 11.30 -2.03 -11.05
CA GLN A 260 11.37 -3.50 -11.07
C GLN A 260 12.75 -4.02 -10.67
N ARG A 261 13.82 -3.47 -11.25
CA ARG A 261 15.21 -3.83 -10.90
C ARG A 261 15.51 -3.57 -9.42
N VAL A 262 15.15 -2.39 -8.93
CA VAL A 262 15.42 -1.97 -7.54
C VAL A 262 14.66 -2.88 -6.55
N VAL A 263 13.40 -3.19 -6.84
CA VAL A 263 12.55 -4.06 -6.02
C VAL A 263 13.08 -5.50 -6.02
N LEU A 264 13.54 -6.04 -7.16
CA LEU A 264 14.14 -7.37 -7.22
C LEU A 264 15.42 -7.45 -6.37
N LEU A 265 16.29 -6.45 -6.43
CA LEU A 265 17.49 -6.40 -5.58
C LEU A 265 17.15 -6.31 -4.09
N MET A 266 16.13 -5.50 -3.74
CA MET A 266 15.63 -5.44 -2.37
C MET A 266 15.07 -6.79 -1.91
N LEU A 267 14.21 -7.42 -2.71
CA LEU A 267 13.66 -8.76 -2.44
C LEU A 267 14.77 -9.78 -2.22
N LYS A 268 15.76 -9.84 -3.12
CA LYS A 268 16.95 -10.71 -2.96
C LYS A 268 17.61 -10.51 -1.60
N SER A 269 17.90 -9.27 -1.24
CA SER A 269 18.62 -8.95 0.01
C SER A 269 17.83 -9.34 1.27
N LEU A 270 16.51 -9.16 1.27
CA LEU A 270 15.64 -9.54 2.39
C LEU A 270 15.49 -11.07 2.50
N LEU A 271 15.34 -11.76 1.37
CA LEU A 271 15.21 -13.22 1.30
C LEU A 271 16.48 -13.95 1.78
N GLN A 272 17.65 -13.35 1.59
CA GLN A 272 18.91 -13.93 2.05
C GLN A 272 19.04 -13.95 3.58
N GLN A 273 18.33 -13.07 4.29
CA GLN A 273 18.48 -12.85 5.74
C GLN A 273 17.38 -13.52 6.57
N THR A 274 16.27 -13.98 5.96
CA THR A 274 15.12 -14.49 6.71
C THR A 274 14.43 -15.63 5.97
N PRO A 275 14.06 -16.71 6.66
CA PRO A 275 13.19 -17.73 6.08
C PRO A 275 11.82 -17.14 5.70
N VAL A 276 11.41 -17.36 4.45
CA VAL A 276 10.09 -16.96 3.94
C VAL A 276 9.01 -17.85 4.53
N ASP A 277 7.87 -17.24 4.87
CA ASP A 277 6.66 -18.00 5.20
C ASP A 277 6.25 -18.87 3.99
N PRO A 278 6.07 -20.19 4.16
CA PRO A 278 5.68 -21.08 3.07
C PRO A 278 4.45 -20.63 2.28
N SER A 279 3.55 -19.85 2.90
CA SER A 279 2.39 -19.27 2.22
C SER A 279 2.74 -18.29 1.09
N GLN A 280 3.91 -17.65 1.16
CA GLN A 280 4.33 -16.59 0.23
C GLN A 280 5.20 -17.09 -0.91
N ILE A 281 5.84 -18.25 -0.74
CA ILE A 281 6.71 -18.86 -1.76
C ILE A 281 6.02 -18.95 -3.12
N PRO A 282 4.76 -19.42 -3.25
CA PRO A 282 4.10 -19.50 -4.55
C PRO A 282 3.89 -18.13 -5.19
N GLN A 283 3.61 -17.10 -4.39
CA GLN A 283 3.39 -15.74 -4.89
C GLN A 283 4.70 -15.14 -5.43
N VAL A 284 5.79 -15.23 -4.65
CA VAL A 284 7.12 -14.78 -5.08
C VAL A 284 7.54 -15.53 -6.34
N TYR A 285 7.40 -16.86 -6.35
CA TYR A 285 7.76 -17.68 -7.50
C TYR A 285 6.97 -17.29 -8.76
N ASN A 286 5.65 -17.16 -8.65
CA ASN A 286 4.78 -16.88 -9.80
C ASN A 286 5.13 -15.55 -10.49
N PHE A 287 5.32 -14.47 -9.72
CA PHE A 287 5.63 -13.17 -10.29
C PHE A 287 7.08 -13.09 -10.80
N VAL A 288 8.04 -13.58 -10.01
CA VAL A 288 9.45 -13.47 -10.38
C VAL A 288 9.80 -14.37 -11.57
N SER A 289 9.18 -15.55 -11.69
CA SER A 289 9.41 -16.45 -12.83
C SER A 289 8.99 -15.83 -14.17
N GLN A 290 7.93 -15.01 -14.18
CA GLN A 290 7.50 -14.29 -15.39
C GLN A 290 8.54 -13.25 -15.86
N LEU A 291 9.40 -12.77 -14.94
CA LEU A 291 10.44 -11.79 -15.26
C LEU A 291 11.73 -12.45 -15.79
N VAL A 292 11.86 -13.78 -15.75
CA VAL A 292 13.03 -14.49 -16.27
C VAL A 292 13.15 -14.35 -17.79
N GLU A 293 12.03 -14.19 -18.50
CA GLU A 293 12.01 -13.96 -19.95
C GLU A 293 12.28 -12.48 -20.33
N SER A 294 12.44 -11.59 -19.35
CA SER A 294 12.64 -10.15 -19.55
C SER A 294 14.13 -9.75 -19.56
N THR A 295 14.39 -8.46 -19.74
CA THR A 295 15.73 -7.86 -19.58
C THR A 295 16.27 -7.94 -18.15
N LEU A 296 15.43 -8.24 -17.17
CA LEU A 296 15.76 -8.38 -15.75
C LEU A 296 16.03 -9.84 -15.35
N CYS A 297 16.35 -10.71 -16.31
CA CYS A 297 16.49 -12.14 -16.09
C CYS A 297 17.52 -12.48 -15.01
N SER A 298 18.64 -11.75 -14.97
CA SER A 298 19.69 -11.96 -13.97
C SER A 298 19.17 -11.66 -12.56
N GLU A 299 18.56 -10.50 -12.35
CA GLU A 299 17.98 -10.13 -11.06
C GLU A 299 16.85 -11.07 -10.64
N ALA A 300 15.99 -11.49 -11.57
CA ALA A 300 14.93 -12.45 -11.32
C ALA A 300 15.48 -13.82 -10.88
N LEU A 301 16.49 -14.35 -11.56
CA LEU A 301 17.14 -15.62 -11.20
C LEU A 301 17.82 -15.54 -9.83
N ASN A 302 18.46 -14.41 -9.51
CA ASN A 302 19.06 -14.18 -8.20
C ASN A 302 18.01 -14.22 -7.07
N VAL A 303 16.81 -13.69 -7.30
CA VAL A 303 15.70 -13.74 -6.33
C VAL A 303 15.18 -15.17 -6.18
N LEU A 304 15.02 -15.92 -7.27
CA LEU A 304 14.59 -17.32 -7.23
C LEU A 304 15.62 -18.21 -6.51
N GLU A 305 16.92 -17.98 -6.72
CA GLU A 305 17.99 -18.68 -6.00
C GLU A 305 17.95 -18.37 -4.49
N ALA A 306 17.77 -17.10 -4.12
CA ALA A 306 17.61 -16.70 -2.72
C ALA A 306 16.37 -17.35 -2.08
N LEU A 307 15.25 -17.41 -2.81
CA LEU A 307 14.03 -18.08 -2.37
C LEU A 307 14.27 -19.58 -2.15
N LEU A 308 14.94 -20.27 -3.08
CA LEU A 308 15.25 -21.70 -2.95
C LEU A 308 16.16 -21.99 -1.74
N ARG A 309 17.18 -21.14 -1.50
CA ARG A 309 18.03 -21.25 -0.30
C ARG A 309 17.25 -21.05 0.98
N SER A 310 16.33 -20.09 1.00
CA SER A 310 15.42 -19.87 2.13
C SER A 310 14.49 -21.07 2.38
N CYS A 311 14.10 -21.81 1.34
CA CYS A 311 13.31 -23.04 1.47
C CYS A 311 14.15 -24.24 1.94
N GLY A 312 15.43 -24.27 1.61
CA GLY A 312 16.36 -25.36 1.93
C GLY A 312 16.99 -25.30 3.33
N GLY A 313 16.81 -24.21 4.08
CA GLY A 313 17.49 -23.93 5.36
C GLY A 313 17.05 -24.75 6.57
N GLY A 314 16.25 -25.80 6.41
CA GLY A 314 15.80 -26.68 7.50
C GLY A 314 16.85 -27.67 8.03
N GLY A 315 18.14 -27.52 7.70
CA GLY A 315 19.16 -28.44 8.20
C GLY A 315 20.57 -27.95 7.98
N GLN A 316 21.13 -27.23 8.94
CA GLN A 316 22.58 -27.22 9.20
C GLN A 316 22.87 -26.63 10.59
N GLY A 317 23.41 -27.47 11.48
CA GLY A 317 23.93 -27.03 12.77
C GLY A 317 24.06 -28.13 13.84
N GLU A 318 24.78 -29.22 13.56
CA GLU A 318 25.66 -29.91 14.52
C GLU A 318 26.51 -30.97 13.79
N GLU A 319 27.80 -30.68 13.60
CA GLU A 319 28.81 -31.67 13.21
C GLU A 319 29.22 -32.49 14.45
N ALA A 320 29.00 -33.80 14.43
CA ALA A 320 29.93 -34.82 14.95
C ALA A 320 29.39 -36.24 14.70
N GLY A 321 30.19 -37.09 14.05
CA GLY A 321 30.09 -38.55 14.22
C GLY A 321 29.95 -39.36 12.95
N PHE A 322 31.06 -39.95 12.54
CA PHE A 322 31.16 -41.09 11.63
C PHE A 322 30.16 -42.20 12.01
N GLY A 323 29.35 -42.68 11.06
CA GLY A 323 28.43 -43.80 11.28
C GLY A 323 27.57 -44.12 10.06
N ASP A 324 28.04 -45.06 9.25
CA ASP A 324 27.31 -45.73 8.18
C ASP A 324 26.02 -46.40 8.72
N ASN A 325 24.83 -45.94 8.28
CA ASN A 325 23.73 -46.82 7.86
C ASN A 325 22.53 -46.03 7.28
N GLY A 326 21.83 -46.65 6.33
CA GLY A 326 20.86 -46.01 5.44
C GLY A 326 19.55 -45.48 6.04
N GLY A 327 18.93 -44.56 5.29
CA GLY A 327 17.57 -44.06 5.49
C GLY A 327 17.15 -43.16 4.32
N HIS A 328 16.27 -43.67 3.46
CA HIS A 328 15.79 -43.01 2.24
C HIS A 328 14.99 -41.72 2.49
N GLY A 329 15.23 -40.75 1.62
CA GLY A 329 14.67 -39.40 1.53
C GLY A 329 13.15 -39.24 1.75
N SER A 330 12.83 -38.35 2.69
CA SER A 330 11.49 -37.74 2.85
C SER A 330 11.51 -36.23 2.57
N GLY A 331 12.68 -35.60 2.46
CA GLY A 331 12.82 -34.14 2.25
C GLY A 331 12.58 -33.67 0.80
N GLU A 332 12.94 -34.47 -0.21
CA GLU A 332 12.81 -34.06 -1.62
C GLU A 332 11.35 -34.02 -2.12
N LYS A 333 10.44 -34.81 -1.50
CA LYS A 333 9.04 -34.89 -1.94
C LYS A 333 8.23 -33.62 -1.67
N VAL A 334 8.64 -32.78 -0.72
CA VAL A 334 7.94 -31.52 -0.40
C VAL A 334 8.35 -30.41 -1.38
N LEU A 335 9.63 -30.33 -1.76
CA LEU A 335 10.11 -29.37 -2.76
C LEU A 335 9.58 -29.69 -4.16
N GLN A 336 9.48 -30.97 -4.52
CA GLN A 336 8.93 -31.40 -5.82
C GLN A 336 7.43 -31.11 -5.96
N SER A 337 6.66 -31.08 -4.86
CA SER A 337 5.21 -30.81 -4.94
C SER A 337 4.86 -29.32 -4.98
N MET A 338 5.75 -28.45 -4.47
CA MET A 338 5.54 -27.00 -4.44
C MET A 338 5.98 -26.27 -5.73
N LEU A 339 6.85 -26.86 -6.54
CA LEU A 339 7.44 -26.23 -7.74
C LEU A 339 6.85 -26.73 -9.07
N LEU A 340 5.75 -27.49 -9.05
CA LEU A 340 5.09 -27.93 -10.29
C LEU A 340 4.35 -26.76 -10.97
N PRO A 341 4.63 -26.46 -12.25
CA PRO A 341 3.85 -25.49 -13.01
C PRO A 341 2.43 -26.03 -13.23
N GLN A 342 1.41 -25.32 -12.76
CA GLN A 342 0.02 -25.57 -13.17
C GLN A 342 -0.21 -25.00 -14.59
N SER A 343 0.48 -25.53 -15.60
CA SER A 343 0.20 -25.25 -17.00
C SER A 343 -0.78 -26.29 -17.54
N SER A 344 -2.08 -26.01 -17.44
CA SER A 344 -3.11 -26.78 -18.15
C SER A 344 -3.31 -26.23 -19.57
N PHE A 345 -2.38 -26.54 -20.47
CA PHE A 345 -2.63 -26.51 -21.92
C PHE A 345 -2.62 -27.95 -22.43
N LYS A 346 -3.80 -28.50 -22.72
CA LYS A 346 -3.94 -29.79 -23.42
C LYS A 346 -4.34 -29.51 -24.87
N ALA A 347 -3.35 -29.22 -25.71
CA ALA A 347 -3.45 -29.46 -27.15
C ALA A 347 -3.33 -30.98 -27.35
N ARG A 348 -4.39 -31.64 -27.82
CA ARG A 348 -4.37 -33.07 -28.15
C ARG A 348 -4.53 -33.22 -29.65
N SER A 349 -3.41 -33.40 -30.34
CA SER A 349 -3.34 -33.84 -31.73
C SER A 349 -3.01 -35.34 -31.80
N GLY A 350 -3.89 -36.11 -32.47
CA GLY A 350 -3.61 -37.42 -33.07
C GLY A 350 -4.35 -38.62 -32.45
N PRO A 351 -4.60 -39.72 -33.21
CA PRO A 351 -4.89 -39.83 -34.64
C PRO A 351 -6.25 -40.53 -34.93
N LEU A 352 -6.74 -40.35 -36.16
CA LEU A 352 -7.96 -40.96 -36.72
C LEU A 352 -7.90 -42.50 -36.75
N GLN A 353 -8.96 -43.16 -36.24
CA GLN A 353 -9.39 -44.48 -36.72
C GLN A 353 -10.92 -44.55 -36.80
N TYR A 354 -11.37 -45.02 -37.96
CA TYR A 354 -12.75 -45.16 -38.44
C TYR A 354 -13.38 -46.47 -37.89
N ALA A 355 -14.66 -46.46 -37.51
CA ALA A 355 -15.68 -47.44 -37.94
C ALA A 355 -16.99 -47.39 -37.11
N ALA A 356 -18.07 -47.07 -37.83
CA ALA A 356 -19.39 -47.73 -37.87
C ALA A 356 -20.35 -47.79 -36.66
N GLY A 357 -21.57 -47.27 -36.91
CA GLY A 357 -22.85 -47.81 -36.41
C GLY A 357 -23.57 -46.93 -35.37
N SER A 358 -24.35 -45.93 -35.78
CA SER A 358 -25.81 -45.98 -36.04
C SER A 358 -26.69 -45.79 -34.80
N GLY A 359 -27.59 -44.79 -34.81
CA GLY A 359 -28.65 -44.66 -33.80
C GLY A 359 -29.33 -43.31 -33.56
N LEU A 360 -29.79 -42.62 -34.63
CA LEU A 360 -31.05 -41.84 -34.74
C LEU A 360 -31.47 -40.73 -33.72
N GLY A 361 -31.67 -39.50 -34.24
CA GLY A 361 -32.77 -38.58 -33.86
C GLY A 361 -32.39 -37.19 -33.28
N SER A 362 -32.02 -36.19 -34.10
CA SER A 362 -32.80 -34.96 -34.47
C SER A 362 -33.24 -34.04 -33.29
N LEU A 363 -33.04 -32.72 -33.24
CA LEU A 363 -32.94 -31.66 -34.25
C LEU A 363 -32.41 -30.34 -33.60
N MET A 364 -31.60 -29.58 -34.37
CA MET A 364 -31.33 -28.11 -34.45
C MET A 364 -31.68 -27.14 -33.29
N GLY A 365 -30.91 -26.07 -33.00
CA GLY A 365 -29.83 -25.44 -33.77
C GLY A 365 -29.09 -24.30 -33.05
N GLN A 366 -27.82 -24.19 -33.48
CA GLN A 366 -26.81 -23.11 -33.55
C GLN A 366 -26.97 -21.73 -32.86
N GLY A 367 -25.81 -21.32 -32.32
CA GLY A 367 -25.26 -19.96 -32.32
C GLY A 367 -25.05 -19.40 -30.91
N GLY A 368 -23.87 -19.05 -30.39
CA GLY A 368 -22.52 -18.88 -30.92
C GLY A 368 -21.80 -17.82 -30.06
N GLY A 369 -20.57 -18.09 -29.62
CA GLY A 369 -19.65 -17.14 -28.94
C GLY A 369 -19.91 -16.93 -27.44
N GLY A 370 -18.95 -16.97 -26.52
CA GLY A 370 -17.51 -16.78 -26.64
C GLY A 370 -17.06 -15.62 -25.75
N SER A 371 -16.48 -15.96 -24.59
CA SER A 371 -15.53 -15.18 -23.75
C SER A 371 -15.94 -13.83 -23.14
N SER A 372 -16.04 -13.77 -21.81
CA SER A 372 -15.46 -12.70 -20.97
C SER A 372 -15.57 -13.06 -19.47
N SER A 373 -14.44 -13.25 -18.77
CA SER A 373 -14.45 -13.35 -17.30
C SER A 373 -13.21 -12.75 -16.62
N ALA A 374 -12.57 -11.77 -17.25
CA ALA A 374 -11.52 -10.96 -16.62
C ALA A 374 -11.99 -9.55 -16.22
N ALA A 375 -13.15 -9.11 -16.74
CA ALA A 375 -13.71 -7.78 -16.43
C ALA A 375 -14.52 -7.76 -15.12
N ASP A 376 -15.06 -8.91 -14.71
CA ASP A 376 -16.06 -8.98 -13.64
C ASP A 376 -15.45 -8.73 -12.24
N SER A 377 -14.20 -9.18 -12.02
CA SER A 377 -13.48 -8.92 -10.76
C SER A 377 -13.11 -7.45 -10.58
N GLY A 378 -12.79 -6.75 -11.68
CA GLY A 378 -12.48 -5.32 -11.68
C GLY A 378 -13.70 -4.43 -11.44
N LEU A 379 -14.86 -4.83 -11.97
CA LEU A 379 -16.13 -4.14 -11.73
C LEU A 379 -16.56 -4.27 -10.26
N VAL A 380 -16.48 -5.48 -9.70
CA VAL A 380 -16.82 -5.73 -8.29
C VAL A 380 -15.90 -4.94 -7.34
N ALA A 381 -14.59 -4.91 -7.59
CA ALA A 381 -13.66 -4.12 -6.77
C ALA A 381 -13.96 -2.62 -6.82
N ARG A 382 -14.27 -2.09 -8.02
CA ARG A 382 -14.61 -0.68 -8.24
C ARG A 382 -15.91 -0.28 -7.56
N ASP A 383 -16.93 -1.14 -7.62
CA ASP A 383 -18.22 -0.89 -6.97
C ASP A 383 -18.09 -0.89 -5.44
N VAL A 384 -17.29 -1.82 -4.89
CA VAL A 384 -16.99 -1.86 -3.46
C VAL A 384 -16.23 -0.60 -3.01
N ALA A 385 -15.23 -0.14 -3.77
CA ALA A 385 -14.48 1.06 -3.43
C ALA A 385 -15.31 2.34 -3.53
N LEU A 386 -16.17 2.44 -4.56
CA LEU A 386 -17.15 3.52 -4.69
C LEU A 386 -18.10 3.55 -3.50
N GLN A 387 -18.58 2.38 -3.07
CA GLN A 387 -19.44 2.25 -1.91
C GLN A 387 -18.70 2.68 -0.63
N ASN A 388 -17.47 2.22 -0.42
CA ASN A 388 -16.64 2.61 0.73
C ASN A 388 -16.43 4.13 0.77
N THR A 389 -16.09 4.74 -0.36
CA THR A 389 -15.87 6.19 -0.48
C THR A 389 -17.16 6.95 -0.15
N ARG A 390 -18.31 6.51 -0.67
CA ARG A 390 -19.62 7.13 -0.38
C ARG A 390 -19.98 7.02 1.10
N LEU A 391 -19.79 5.86 1.70
CA LEU A 391 -20.03 5.63 3.12
C LEU A 391 -19.14 6.52 3.99
N LEU A 392 -17.84 6.58 3.70
CA LEU A 392 -16.90 7.38 4.48
C LEU A 392 -17.15 8.88 4.31
N LEU A 393 -17.44 9.34 3.09
CA LEU A 393 -17.79 10.74 2.84
C LEU A 393 -19.11 11.11 3.53
N GLY A 394 -20.13 10.24 3.48
CA GLY A 394 -21.38 10.43 4.22
C GLY A 394 -21.12 10.68 5.71
N ARG A 395 -20.30 9.83 6.35
CA ARG A 395 -19.91 9.99 7.76
C ARG A 395 -19.17 11.30 8.04
N VAL A 396 -18.29 11.73 7.14
CA VAL A 396 -17.59 13.02 7.25
C VAL A 396 -18.59 14.19 7.18
N LEU A 397 -19.63 14.07 6.35
CA LEU A 397 -20.67 15.10 6.23
C LEU A 397 -21.64 15.09 7.42
N ASP A 398 -22.01 13.93 7.96
CA ASP A 398 -22.93 13.81 9.11
C ASP A 398 -22.32 14.39 10.40
N THR A 399 -21.01 14.28 10.55
CA THR A 399 -20.25 14.91 11.65
C THR A 399 -20.02 16.40 11.44
N CYS A 400 -20.36 16.94 10.27
CA CYS A 400 -20.25 18.37 9.99
C CYS A 400 -21.39 19.15 10.68
N ALA A 401 -21.03 20.17 11.47
CA ALA A 401 -22.00 21.03 12.15
C ALA A 401 -22.93 21.83 11.22
N LEU A 402 -22.71 21.78 9.91
CA LEU A 402 -23.60 22.36 8.90
C LEU A 402 -24.86 21.51 8.63
N GLY A 403 -24.84 20.21 8.97
CA GLY A 403 -25.98 19.29 8.76
C GLY A 403 -27.05 19.34 9.85
N ARG A 404 -26.69 19.78 11.06
CA ARG A 404 -27.67 20.10 12.12
C ARG A 404 -27.92 21.60 12.07
N LYS A 405 -29.15 22.05 11.75
CA LYS A 405 -29.57 23.44 11.94
C LYS A 405 -29.14 23.92 13.33
N ARG A 406 -28.01 24.63 13.45
CA ARG A 406 -27.56 25.19 14.71
C ARG A 406 -28.54 26.31 15.08
N ASP A 407 -29.15 26.22 16.26
CA ASP A 407 -29.80 27.37 16.89
C ASP A 407 -28.74 28.45 17.10
N HIS A 408 -28.84 29.55 16.33
CA HIS A 408 -27.86 30.63 16.23
C HIS A 408 -27.71 31.46 17.53
N LYS A 409 -28.17 30.99 18.68
CA LYS A 409 -28.21 31.75 19.94
C LYS A 409 -27.14 31.41 20.96
N ARG A 410 -26.21 30.47 20.68
CA ARG A 410 -25.22 30.02 21.67
C ARG A 410 -23.81 29.78 21.13
N LEU A 411 -23.33 30.60 20.20
CA LEU A 411 -21.92 30.58 19.82
C LEU A 411 -21.30 31.96 20.04
N VAL A 412 -20.36 31.98 21.00
CA VAL A 412 -19.37 33.00 21.41
C VAL A 412 -19.81 34.03 22.48
N PRO A 413 -19.24 33.98 23.71
CA PRO A 413 -19.34 35.03 24.72
C PRO A 413 -18.14 36.00 24.64
N PHE A 414 -17.90 36.61 23.47
CA PHE A 414 -16.88 37.66 23.31
C PHE A 414 -17.38 38.74 22.36
N VAL A 415 -18.46 39.41 22.73
CA VAL A 415 -18.72 40.79 22.32
C VAL A 415 -19.06 41.54 23.58
N ALA A 416 -18.13 42.38 24.03
CA ALA A 416 -18.42 43.37 25.05
C ALA A 416 -19.47 44.34 24.48
N ASN A 417 -20.57 44.51 25.19
CA ASN A 417 -21.50 45.62 24.97
C ASN A 417 -20.71 46.93 25.00
N VAL A 418 -20.73 47.67 23.90
CA VAL A 418 -20.51 49.12 23.92
C VAL A 418 -21.88 49.74 23.58
N GLY A 419 -22.30 50.65 24.45
CA GLY A 419 -23.69 51.13 24.59
C GLY A 419 -24.19 52.06 23.50
#